data_AF-A0A060CJL9-F1
#
_entry.id   AF-A0A060CJL9-F1
#
_cell.length_a   1.000
_cell.length_b   1.000
_cell.length_c   1.000
_cell.angle_alpha   90.00
_cell.angle_beta   90.00
_cell.angle_gamma   90.00
#
_symmetry.space_group_name_H-M   'P 1'
#
loop_
_entity.id
_entity.type
_entity.pdbx_description
1 polymer ?
#
loop_
_entity_poly.entity_id
_entity_poly.type
_entity_poly.pdbx_seq_one_letter_code
_entity_poly.pdbx_strand_id
1 'polypeptide(L)'
;NTSAYPESADYPNDGDGGDHDSLGLFQMRPQSGWGSVAELMDSTYQVTAFFGGPTGPNYPSPRGLLDIPDWQSMDKGQAAQAVEVSAFPDRYRNYEPVAQTILDTLTTPTSSTGQANTSIPETARIVFPLPEGTWVMTSPFGYRTDP
;
A
#
# COMPACT_ATOMS: atom_id res chain seq x y z
N ASN A 1 -10.82 7.26 -8.17
CA ASN A 1 -11.99 6.61 -8.79
C ASN A 1 -13.05 7.68 -9.00
N THR A 2 -12.85 8.50 -10.03
CA THR A 2 -13.71 9.65 -10.31
C THR A 2 -15.11 9.26 -10.78
N SER A 3 -15.28 8.00 -11.21
CA SER A 3 -16.58 7.47 -11.59
C SER A 3 -17.52 7.24 -10.40
N ALA A 4 -16.98 6.81 -9.26
CA ALA A 4 -17.72 6.61 -8.01
C ALA A 4 -17.72 7.88 -7.13
N TYR A 5 -16.56 8.53 -7.02
CA TYR A 5 -16.33 9.74 -6.21
C TYR A 5 -15.60 10.79 -7.04
N PRO A 6 -16.33 11.64 -7.79
CA PRO A 6 -15.73 12.70 -8.59
C PRO A 6 -14.77 13.60 -7.79
N GLU A 7 -15.12 13.88 -6.54
CA GLU A 7 -14.32 14.69 -5.60
C GLU A 7 -12.96 14.05 -5.24
N SER A 8 -12.77 12.75 -5.49
CA SER A 8 -11.46 12.11 -5.28
C SER A 8 -10.36 12.69 -6.15
N ALA A 9 -10.70 13.31 -7.29
CA ALA A 9 -9.74 14.01 -8.15
C ALA A 9 -9.14 15.26 -7.51
N ASP A 10 -9.79 15.83 -6.49
CA ASP A 10 -9.37 17.07 -5.83
C ASP A 10 -8.26 16.82 -4.78
N TYR A 11 -7.96 15.56 -4.48
CA TYR A 11 -6.91 15.17 -3.53
C TYR A 11 -5.65 14.68 -4.27
N PRO A 12 -4.45 14.77 -3.66
CA PRO A 12 -3.23 14.20 -4.24
C PRO A 12 -3.41 12.71 -4.60
N ASN A 13 -3.05 12.35 -5.83
CA ASN A 13 -3.23 11.00 -6.35
C ASN A 13 -2.20 10.67 -7.44
N ASP A 14 -1.93 9.38 -7.61
CA ASP A 14 -1.03 8.85 -8.66
C ASP A 14 -1.78 8.51 -9.95
N GLY A 15 -3.11 8.68 -9.98
CA GLY A 15 -3.95 8.41 -11.14
C GLY A 15 -5.39 8.03 -10.78
N ASP A 16 -6.20 7.78 -11.81
CA ASP A 16 -7.58 7.33 -11.65
C ASP A 16 -7.72 5.82 -11.89
N GLY A 17 -8.27 5.13 -10.89
CA GLY A 17 -8.61 3.71 -10.94
C GLY A 17 -10.13 3.49 -11.02
N GLY A 18 -10.54 2.26 -11.31
CA GLY A 18 -11.95 1.93 -11.57
C GLY A 18 -12.50 0.68 -10.88
N ASP A 19 -11.82 0.18 -9.84
CA ASP A 19 -12.33 -0.97 -9.07
C ASP A 19 -13.44 -0.53 -8.10
N HIS A 20 -14.69 -0.86 -8.40
CA HIS A 20 -15.89 -0.51 -7.63
C HIS A 20 -15.93 0.96 -7.19
N ASP A 21 -15.82 1.22 -5.88
CA ASP A 21 -15.71 2.52 -5.21
C ASP A 21 -14.42 2.59 -4.36
N SER A 22 -13.43 1.74 -4.65
CA SER A 22 -12.18 1.67 -3.92
C SER A 22 -11.31 2.91 -4.15
N LEU A 23 -10.63 3.33 -3.08
CA LEU A 23 -9.73 4.49 -3.06
C LEU A 23 -8.38 4.14 -2.43
N GLY A 24 -7.35 4.89 -2.82
CA GLY A 24 -6.05 4.87 -2.19
C GLY A 24 -5.23 3.58 -2.39
N LEU A 25 -4.09 3.49 -1.71
CA LEU A 25 -3.10 2.43 -1.90
C LEU A 25 -3.62 1.06 -1.43
N PHE A 26 -4.45 1.04 -0.39
CA PHE A 26 -5.01 -0.19 0.18
C PHE A 26 -6.35 -0.58 -0.47
N GLN A 27 -6.84 0.18 -1.45
CA GLN A 27 -8.11 -0.10 -2.13
C GLN A 27 -9.31 -0.15 -1.15
N MET A 28 -9.29 0.73 -0.15
CA MET A 28 -10.34 0.81 0.87
C MET A 28 -11.60 1.47 0.30
N ARG A 29 -12.77 1.05 0.80
CA ARG A 29 -14.07 1.46 0.27
C ARG A 29 -14.87 2.25 1.31
N PRO A 30 -15.30 3.50 1.02
CA PRO A 30 -16.19 4.23 1.92
C PRO A 30 -17.49 3.48 2.20
N GLN A 31 -18.06 2.81 1.18
CA GLN A 31 -19.28 2.01 1.36
C GLN A 31 -19.11 0.81 2.31
N SER A 32 -17.88 0.34 2.51
CA SER A 32 -17.57 -0.74 3.47
C SER A 32 -17.22 -0.22 4.87
N GLY A 33 -17.31 1.10 5.09
CA GLY A 33 -17.11 1.73 6.39
C GLY A 33 -15.65 2.07 6.74
N TRP A 34 -14.72 1.95 5.79
CA TRP A 34 -13.30 2.20 6.04
C TRP A 34 -12.96 3.66 6.35
N GLY A 35 -13.81 4.61 5.97
CA GLY A 35 -13.59 6.05 6.13
C GLY A 35 -14.32 6.86 5.07
N SER A 36 -14.26 8.18 5.17
CA SER A 36 -14.72 9.12 4.15
C SER A 36 -13.77 9.17 2.94
N VAL A 37 -14.22 9.75 1.82
CA VAL A 37 -13.36 9.93 0.63
C VAL A 37 -12.09 10.72 0.98
N ALA A 38 -12.21 11.79 1.75
CA ALA A 38 -11.07 12.60 2.17
C ALA A 38 -10.04 11.79 2.98
N GLU A 39 -10.52 10.96 3.91
CA GLU A 39 -9.68 10.08 4.72
C GLU A 39 -9.02 8.99 3.86
N LEU A 40 -9.76 8.37 2.94
CA LEU A 40 -9.21 7.30 2.08
C LEU A 40 -8.29 7.83 0.96
N MET A 41 -8.30 9.13 0.70
CA MET A 41 -7.30 9.78 -0.15
C MET A 41 -6.04 10.20 0.61
N ASP A 42 -6.02 10.11 1.95
CA ASP A 42 -4.83 10.33 2.79
C ASP A 42 -4.12 8.99 3.06
N SER A 43 -2.87 8.87 2.60
CA SER A 43 -2.05 7.68 2.85
C SER A 43 -1.80 7.43 4.34
N THR A 44 -1.68 8.48 5.15
CA THR A 44 -1.44 8.38 6.59
C THR A 44 -2.64 7.74 7.28
N TYR A 45 -3.85 8.18 6.92
CA TYR A 45 -5.08 7.59 7.42
C TYR A 45 -5.17 6.12 7.05
N GLN A 46 -4.98 5.78 5.76
CA GLN A 46 -5.11 4.39 5.31
C GLN A 46 -4.12 3.46 6.00
N VAL A 47 -2.85 3.87 6.16
CA VAL A 47 -1.84 3.08 6.91
C VAL A 47 -2.29 2.89 8.36
N THR A 48 -2.76 3.96 9.01
CA THR A 48 -3.21 3.90 10.41
C THR A 48 -4.46 3.03 10.56
N ALA A 49 -5.38 3.05 9.59
CA ALA A 49 -6.57 2.22 9.58
C ALA A 49 -6.25 0.74 9.33
N PHE A 50 -5.39 0.46 8.34
CA PHE A 50 -4.97 -0.90 7.97
C PHE A 50 -4.25 -1.60 9.13
N PHE A 51 -3.26 -0.94 9.73
CA PHE A 51 -2.51 -1.49 10.87
C PHE A 51 -3.21 -1.26 12.21
N GLY A 52 -4.30 -0.50 12.24
CA GLY A 52 -5.00 -0.10 13.46
C GLY A 52 -5.58 -1.27 14.25
N GLY A 53 -6.08 -0.95 15.44
CA GLY A 53 -6.78 -1.89 16.31
C GLY A 53 -7.84 -1.16 17.13
N PRO A 54 -7.96 -1.39 18.45
CA PRO A 54 -8.96 -0.73 19.29
C PRO A 54 -8.83 0.80 19.34
N THR A 55 -7.67 1.32 18.98
CA THR A 55 -7.35 2.75 18.92
C THR A 55 -7.24 3.27 17.48
N GLY A 56 -7.56 2.44 16.48
CA GLY A 56 -7.54 2.80 15.08
C GLY A 56 -8.70 3.74 14.71
N PRO A 57 -8.56 4.57 13.67
CA PRO A 57 -9.57 5.54 13.27
C PRO A 57 -10.87 4.91 12.74
N ASN A 58 -10.80 3.64 12.35
CA ASN A 58 -11.88 2.81 11.80
C ASN A 58 -12.52 1.85 12.83
N TYR A 59 -12.16 1.97 14.13
CA TYR A 59 -12.75 1.13 15.17
C TYR A 59 -14.27 1.40 15.33
N PRO A 60 -15.11 0.38 15.58
CA PRO A 60 -14.79 -1.04 15.76
C PRO A 60 -14.77 -1.88 14.47
N SER A 61 -15.17 -1.29 13.35
CA SER A 61 -15.30 -2.00 12.09
C SER A 61 -15.23 -1.00 10.93
N PRO A 62 -14.51 -1.31 9.84
CA PRO A 62 -13.71 -2.52 9.61
C PRO A 62 -12.53 -2.65 10.57
N ARG A 63 -12.13 -3.89 10.89
CA ARG A 63 -11.00 -4.16 11.79
C ARG A 63 -9.68 -3.88 11.07
N GLY A 64 -8.74 -3.28 11.78
CA GLY A 64 -7.34 -3.25 11.35
C GLY A 64 -6.58 -4.50 11.82
N LEU A 65 -5.29 -4.58 11.47
CA LEU A 65 -4.42 -5.72 11.78
C LEU A 65 -4.35 -6.02 13.28
N LEU A 66 -4.27 -4.99 14.14
CA LEU A 66 -4.11 -5.17 15.59
C LEU A 66 -5.40 -5.65 16.29
N ASP A 67 -6.55 -5.63 15.61
CA ASP A 67 -7.79 -6.25 16.08
C ASP A 67 -7.89 -7.75 15.75
N ILE A 68 -6.93 -8.31 14.99
CA ILE A 68 -6.94 -9.70 14.56
C ILE A 68 -6.14 -10.54 15.57
N PRO A 69 -6.76 -11.50 16.28
CA PRO A 69 -6.03 -12.38 17.18
C PRO A 69 -4.94 -13.16 16.46
N ASP A 70 -3.79 -13.31 17.13
CA ASP A 70 -2.65 -14.13 16.68
C ASP A 70 -2.06 -13.75 15.30
N TRP A 71 -2.31 -12.53 14.81
CA TRP A 71 -1.82 -12.07 13.50
C TRP A 71 -0.30 -12.18 13.36
N GLN A 72 0.46 -12.05 14.45
CA GLN A 72 1.92 -12.16 14.47
C GLN A 72 2.42 -13.57 14.11
N SER A 73 1.58 -14.59 14.30
CA SER A 73 1.90 -15.98 13.98
C SER A 73 1.45 -16.37 12.56
N MET A 74 0.78 -15.47 11.84
CA MET A 74 0.32 -15.70 10.47
C MET A 74 1.44 -15.41 9.46
N ASP A 75 1.39 -16.08 8.30
CA ASP A 75 2.17 -15.63 7.14
C ASP A 75 1.74 -14.18 6.78
N LYS A 76 2.66 -13.36 6.26
CA LYS A 76 2.37 -11.95 5.91
C LYS A 76 1.16 -11.81 4.98
N GLY A 77 1.03 -12.72 4.01
CA GLY A 77 -0.12 -12.74 3.09
C GLY A 77 -1.43 -13.11 3.78
N GLN A 78 -1.39 -14.02 4.76
CA GLN A 78 -2.57 -14.38 5.55
C GLN A 78 -3.00 -13.22 6.46
N ALA A 79 -2.04 -12.54 7.09
CA ALA A 79 -2.31 -11.35 7.89
C ALA A 79 -2.95 -10.23 7.05
N ALA A 80 -2.40 -9.94 5.86
CA ALA A 80 -2.98 -8.97 4.93
C ALA A 80 -4.39 -9.36 4.47
N GLN A 81 -4.59 -10.64 4.12
CA GLN A 81 -5.90 -11.16 3.76
C GLN A 81 -6.92 -11.04 4.89
N ALA A 82 -6.51 -11.24 6.14
CA ALA A 82 -7.40 -11.19 7.29
C ALA A 82 -7.92 -9.76 7.56
N VAL A 83 -7.18 -8.73 7.13
CA VAL A 83 -7.59 -7.32 7.16
C VAL A 83 -8.47 -6.99 5.95
N GLU A 84 -7.99 -7.26 4.74
CA GLU A 84 -8.61 -6.81 3.48
C GLU A 84 -9.80 -7.65 3.03
N VAL A 85 -9.82 -8.93 3.42
CA VAL A 85 -10.84 -9.91 3.01
C VAL A 85 -11.00 -9.92 1.47
N SER A 86 -9.87 -9.92 0.75
CA SER A 86 -9.83 -9.93 -0.71
C SER A 86 -10.40 -11.22 -1.32
N ALA A 87 -10.96 -11.12 -2.53
CA ALA A 87 -11.40 -12.29 -3.32
C ALA A 87 -10.24 -13.22 -3.74
N PHE A 88 -9.00 -12.74 -3.66
CA PHE A 88 -7.81 -13.46 -4.11
C PHE A 88 -6.71 -13.52 -3.03
N PRO A 89 -6.91 -14.33 -1.98
CA PRO A 89 -6.03 -14.37 -0.80
C PRO A 89 -4.58 -14.71 -1.13
N ASP A 90 -4.34 -15.58 -2.11
CA ASP A 90 -2.98 -16.03 -2.44
C ASP A 90 -2.15 -14.96 -3.17
N ARG A 91 -2.77 -13.90 -3.71
CA ARG A 91 -2.04 -12.87 -4.47
C ARG A 91 -1.02 -12.11 -3.62
N TYR A 92 -1.22 -11.97 -2.31
CA TYR A 92 -0.26 -11.30 -1.43
C TYR A 92 1.07 -12.06 -1.35
N ARG A 93 1.02 -13.40 -1.29
CA ARG A 93 2.22 -14.24 -1.18
C ARG A 93 3.15 -14.09 -2.38
N ASN A 94 2.60 -13.81 -3.57
CA ASN A 94 3.39 -13.61 -4.79
C ASN A 94 4.35 -12.41 -4.70
N TYR A 95 4.03 -11.40 -3.89
CA TYR A 95 4.83 -10.18 -3.77
C TYR A 95 5.74 -10.16 -2.55
N GLU A 96 5.62 -11.13 -1.65
CA GLU A 96 6.48 -11.20 -0.45
C GLU A 96 7.99 -11.25 -0.78
N PRO A 97 8.47 -12.05 -1.74
CA PRO A 97 9.90 -12.05 -2.09
C PRO A 97 10.41 -10.71 -2.61
N VAL A 98 9.57 -9.97 -3.35
CA VAL A 98 9.89 -8.64 -3.85
C VAL A 98 9.99 -7.64 -2.70
N ALA A 99 9.01 -7.66 -1.78
CA ALA A 99 9.03 -6.82 -0.58
C ALA A 99 10.27 -7.09 0.29
N GLN A 100 10.65 -8.36 0.45
CA GLN A 100 11.86 -8.73 1.18
C GLN A 100 13.13 -8.17 0.49
N THR A 101 13.22 -8.31 -0.83
CA THR A 101 14.37 -7.78 -1.60
C THR A 101 14.50 -6.26 -1.43
N ILE A 102 13.38 -5.53 -1.44
CA ILE A 102 13.36 -4.08 -1.22
C ILE A 102 13.86 -3.76 0.20
N LEU A 103 13.34 -4.44 1.22
CA LEU A 103 13.75 -4.23 2.61
C LEU A 103 15.23 -4.53 2.80
N ASP A 104 15.73 -5.65 2.27
CA ASP A 104 17.14 -6.03 2.38
C ASP A 104 18.03 -4.98 1.72
N THR A 105 17.65 -4.49 0.54
CA THR A 105 18.40 -3.45 -0.19
C THR A 105 18.44 -2.12 0.56
N LEU A 106 17.33 -1.73 1.19
CA LEU A 106 17.20 -0.45 1.91
C LEU A 106 17.81 -0.48 3.32
N THR A 107 17.88 -1.65 3.95
CA THR A 107 18.29 -1.80 5.35
C THR A 107 19.67 -2.43 5.53
N THR A 108 20.23 -3.05 4.49
CA THR A 108 21.63 -3.51 4.53
C THR A 108 22.55 -2.30 4.50
N PRO A 109 23.39 -2.08 5.53
CA PRO A 109 24.41 -1.05 5.46
C PRO A 109 25.36 -1.42 4.33
N THR A 110 25.40 -0.63 3.27
CA THR A 110 26.51 -0.68 2.32
C THR A 110 27.78 -0.51 3.13
N SER A 111 28.61 -1.55 3.18
CA SER A 111 29.96 -1.45 3.72
C SER A 111 30.75 -0.50 2.83
N SER A 112 30.64 0.80 3.09
CA SER A 112 31.42 1.83 2.42
C SER A 112 32.83 1.78 3.01
N THR A 113 33.75 1.13 2.30
CA THR A 113 35.17 1.42 2.43
C THR A 113 35.41 2.86 1.96
N GLY A 114 35.25 3.83 2.86
CA GLY A 114 35.69 5.21 2.67
C GLY A 114 34.71 6.29 3.10
N GLN A 115 35.06 6.92 4.23
CA GLN A 115 34.64 8.26 4.70
C GLN A 115 33.19 8.45 5.17
N ALA A 116 33.05 8.72 6.47
CA ALA A 116 31.82 9.15 7.12
C ALA A 116 31.44 10.57 6.68
N ASN A 117 30.34 10.71 5.95
CA ASN A 117 29.60 11.96 5.85
C ASN A 117 28.23 11.75 6.51
N THR A 118 27.99 12.49 7.58
CA THR A 118 26.73 12.61 8.33
C THR A 118 25.66 13.35 7.52
N SER A 119 25.26 12.76 6.41
CA SER A 119 23.99 13.05 5.73
C SER A 119 23.34 11.70 5.55
N ILE A 120 22.17 11.47 6.15
CA ILE A 120 21.33 10.34 5.77
C ILE A 120 21.21 10.41 4.24
N PRO A 121 21.77 9.46 3.48
CA PRO A 121 21.69 9.56 2.03
C PRO A 121 20.22 9.41 1.69
N GLU A 122 19.66 10.41 1.02
CA GLU A 122 18.35 10.32 0.38
C GLU A 122 18.39 9.07 -0.52
N THR A 123 17.85 7.95 -0.02
CA THR A 123 18.26 6.61 -0.48
C THR A 123 17.51 6.16 -1.72
N ALA A 124 16.50 6.92 -2.14
CA ALA A 124 15.89 6.84 -3.46
C ALA A 124 15.07 8.11 -3.68
N ARG A 125 15.56 9.02 -4.53
CA ARG A 125 14.68 9.99 -5.18
C ARG A 125 14.02 9.26 -6.34
N ILE A 126 12.76 8.85 -6.18
CA ILE A 126 11.96 8.39 -7.31
C ILE A 126 11.68 9.64 -8.15
N VAL A 127 12.54 9.86 -9.15
CA VAL A 127 12.37 10.94 -10.12
C VAL A 127 11.58 10.39 -11.29
N PHE A 128 10.40 10.96 -11.51
CA PHE A 128 9.65 10.73 -12.73
C PHE A 128 10.07 11.72 -13.82
N PRO A 129 10.19 11.27 -15.08
CA PRO A 129 10.07 9.87 -15.53
C PRO A 129 11.31 9.04 -15.15
N LEU A 130 11.11 7.73 -14.92
CA LEU A 130 12.19 6.81 -14.58
C LEU A 130 13.27 6.80 -15.68
N PRO A 131 14.56 6.66 -15.32
CA PRO A 131 15.65 6.55 -16.30
C PRO A 131 15.40 5.48 -17.34
N GLU A 132 15.67 5.79 -18.60
CA GLU A 132 15.43 4.87 -19.71
C GLU A 132 16.22 3.56 -19.54
N GLY A 133 15.55 2.41 -19.67
CA GLY A 133 16.18 1.08 -19.57
C GLY A 133 16.39 0.52 -18.16
N THR A 134 16.03 1.24 -17.08
CA THR A 134 16.06 0.71 -15.70
C THR A 134 14.76 0.01 -15.28
N TRP A 135 13.76 0.05 -16.17
CA TRP A 135 12.44 -0.50 -15.95
C TRP A 135 11.96 -1.21 -17.21
N VAL A 136 11.16 -2.26 -17.03
CA VAL A 136 10.40 -2.89 -18.10
C VAL A 136 8.94 -2.53 -17.87
N MET A 137 8.34 -1.81 -18.82
CA MET A 137 6.89 -1.61 -18.82
C MET A 137 6.23 -2.95 -19.04
N THR A 138 5.77 -3.59 -17.97
CA THR A 138 4.97 -4.83 -18.10
C THR A 138 3.58 -4.52 -18.64
N SER A 139 3.09 -3.28 -18.48
CA SER A 139 1.88 -2.74 -19.12
C SER A 139 1.83 -1.20 -19.04
N PRO A 140 1.31 -0.46 -20.06
CA PRO A 140 1.10 1.00 -20.00
C PRO A 140 0.00 1.44 -19.01
N PHE A 141 -0.82 0.50 -18.59
CA PHE A 141 -1.79 0.61 -17.50
C PHE A 141 -1.74 -0.72 -16.75
N GLY A 142 -1.37 -0.73 -15.48
CA GLY A 142 -1.48 -1.95 -14.67
C GLY A 142 -2.94 -2.39 -14.64
N TYR A 143 -3.28 -3.44 -15.40
CA TYR A 143 -4.65 -3.93 -15.50
C TYR A 143 -4.81 -5.14 -14.57
N ARG A 144 -5.66 -5.00 -13.54
CA ARG A 144 -6.47 -6.12 -13.08
C ARG A 144 -7.73 -6.11 -13.93
N THR A 145 -7.76 -6.91 -14.99
CA THR A 145 -9.02 -7.41 -15.55
C THR A 145 -9.24 -8.74 -14.86
N ASP A 146 -10.26 -8.83 -14.02
CA ASP A 146 -10.82 -10.12 -13.67
C ASP A 146 -11.90 -10.48 -14.73
N PRO A 147 -12.08 -11.77 -15.08
CA PRO A 147 -13.18 -12.23 -15.93
C PRO A 147 -14.58 -12.00 -15.33
#